data_AF-A0A2V3DMJ8-F1
#
_entry.id   AF-A0A2V3DMJ8-F1
#
_cell.length_a   1.000
_cell.length_b   1.000
_cell.length_c   1.000
_cell.angle_alpha   90.00
_cell.angle_beta   90.00
_cell.angle_gamma   90.00
#
_symmetry.space_group_name_H-M   'P 1'
#
loop_
_entity.id
_entity.type
_entity.pdbx_description
1 polymer ?
#
loop_
_entity_poly.entity_id
_entity_poly.type
_entity_poly.pdbx_seq_one_letter_code
_entity_poly.pdbx_strand_id
1 'polypeptide(L)'
;MSLLELTGDGMGWPGWWEWLAAVAPVIASTMVAVGIVPAGITIRSGYTTARLSRWWGQAQWALDASFSPIPEKQKAGLRLLRVLAAQKWLGAGELRVLEAAVERPLADAARAIAARATAAPTAAAPSIVEPPHEVAVEAAWLKVSLDLRLNQVTPAWIKEMAGEEP
;
A
#
# COMPACT_ATOMS: atom_id res chain seq x y z
N MET A 1 36.99 32.43 6.81
CA MET A 1 37.67 31.19 6.40
C MET A 1 38.04 30.49 7.71
N SER A 2 37.40 29.43 8.19
CA SER A 2 36.41 28.51 7.60
C SER A 2 35.52 27.96 8.72
N LEU A 3 34.26 27.68 8.36
CA LEU A 3 33.15 27.33 9.24
C LEU A 3 32.70 25.90 8.91
N LEU A 4 33.62 24.94 8.98
CA LEU A 4 33.39 23.55 8.55
C LEU A 4 34.28 22.59 9.35
N GLU A 5 33.85 22.15 10.53
CA GLU A 5 34.14 20.83 11.12
C GLU A 5 33.10 20.51 12.22
N LEU A 6 31.82 20.67 11.87
CA LEU A 6 30.68 20.29 12.72
C LEU A 6 30.02 19.01 12.18
N THR A 7 30.82 18.08 11.66
CA THR A 7 30.40 16.72 11.32
C THR A 7 30.71 15.82 12.50
N GLY A 8 29.90 15.95 13.55
CA GLY A 8 29.77 14.92 14.57
C GLY A 8 28.99 13.75 14.00
N ASP A 9 29.62 12.58 14.04
CA ASP A 9 28.98 11.28 13.90
C ASP A 9 27.75 11.19 14.81
N GLY A 10 26.57 11.00 14.23
CA GLY A 10 25.33 10.95 15.01
C GLY A 10 24.13 10.52 14.18
N MET A 11 23.90 9.20 14.12
CA MET A 11 22.62 8.57 13.78
C MET A 11 22.14 8.78 12.33
N GLY A 12 22.80 8.11 11.39
CA GLY A 12 22.27 7.88 10.05
C GLY A 12 21.00 7.04 10.15
N TRP A 13 19.83 7.68 10.09
CA TRP A 13 18.58 6.97 9.83
C TRP A 13 18.73 6.29 8.49
N PRO A 14 18.45 4.98 8.39
CA PRO A 14 18.48 4.31 7.10
C PRO A 14 17.58 5.08 6.14
N GLY A 15 18.10 5.35 4.95
CA GLY A 15 17.27 5.91 3.89
C GLY A 15 16.09 4.96 3.69
N TRP A 16 14.89 5.48 3.41
CA TRP A 16 13.72 4.64 3.10
C TRP A 16 13.98 3.62 1.97
N TRP A 17 15.01 3.88 1.16
CA TRP A 17 15.60 2.97 0.17
C TRP A 17 16.26 1.70 0.77
N GLU A 18 16.86 1.79 1.95
CA GLU A 18 17.47 0.64 2.65
C GLU A 18 16.39 -0.26 3.27
N TRP A 19 15.23 0.29 3.60
CA TRP A 19 14.04 -0.49 3.97
C TRP A 19 13.53 -1.33 2.78
N LEU A 20 13.55 -0.78 1.56
CA LEU A 20 13.26 -1.55 0.34
C LEU A 20 14.31 -2.63 0.07
N ALA A 21 15.59 -2.36 0.36
CA ALA A 21 16.66 -3.33 0.20
C ALA A 21 16.60 -4.46 1.25
N ALA A 22 16.09 -4.19 2.46
CA ALA A 22 15.91 -5.20 3.50
C ALA A 22 14.81 -6.24 3.18
N VAL A 23 13.91 -5.93 2.24
CA VAL A 23 12.89 -6.86 1.72
C VAL A 23 13.46 -7.73 0.57
N ALA A 24 14.64 -7.41 0.04
CA ALA A 24 15.28 -8.16 -1.05
C ALA A 24 15.51 -9.67 -0.75
N PRO A 25 15.87 -10.12 0.47
CA PRO A 25 16.05 -11.55 0.74
C PRO A 25 14.74 -12.36 0.70
N VAL A 26 13.60 -11.72 1.01
CA VAL A 26 12.27 -12.36 0.96
C VAL A 26 11.77 -12.41 -0.49
N ILE A 27 12.07 -11.38 -1.30
CA ILE A 27 11.78 -11.37 -2.75
C ILE A 27 12.62 -12.42 -3.49
N ALA A 28 13.90 -12.59 -3.11
CA ALA A 28 14.78 -13.59 -3.73
C ALA A 28 14.26 -15.04 -3.60
N SER A 29 13.58 -15.34 -2.48
CA SER A 29 13.01 -16.69 -2.26
C SER A 29 11.69 -16.92 -3.02
N THR A 30 10.97 -15.85 -3.40
CA THR A 30 9.74 -15.96 -4.20
C THR A 30 10.02 -15.88 -5.71
N MET A 31 11.19 -15.38 -6.11
CA MET A 31 11.64 -15.30 -7.50
C MET A 31 12.18 -16.62 -8.10
N VAL A 32 12.07 -17.75 -7.41
CA VAL A 32 12.39 -19.07 -7.98
C VAL A 32 11.16 -19.76 -8.61
N ALA A 33 9.97 -19.14 -8.55
CA ALA A 33 8.76 -19.61 -9.23
C ALA A 33 8.33 -18.77 -10.46
N VAL A 34 9.22 -17.91 -11.00
CA VAL A 34 9.01 -17.24 -12.30
C VAL A 34 10.13 -17.64 -13.25
N GLY A 35 10.16 -18.93 -13.59
CA GLY A 35 11.03 -19.45 -14.63
C GLY A 35 10.54 -19.00 -16.01
N ILE A 36 11.38 -18.19 -16.67
CA ILE A 36 11.59 -18.11 -18.13
C ILE A 36 10.31 -17.97 -18.99
N VAL A 37 10.01 -16.75 -19.43
CA VAL A 37 9.30 -16.54 -20.71
C VAL A 37 10.37 -16.47 -21.81
N PRO A 38 10.40 -17.39 -22.79
CA PRO A 38 11.38 -17.32 -23.86
C PRO A 38 11.13 -16.09 -24.73
N ALA A 39 12.23 -15.48 -25.16
CA ALA A 39 12.28 -14.44 -26.18
C ALA A 39 11.51 -14.90 -27.43
N GLY A 40 10.33 -14.32 -27.68
CA GLY A 40 9.49 -14.79 -28.79
C GLY A 40 8.10 -14.21 -28.94
N ILE A 41 7.84 -12.95 -28.54
CA ILE A 41 6.60 -12.26 -28.95
C ILE A 41 6.93 -10.87 -29.49
N THR A 42 7.29 -10.83 -30.77
CA THR A 42 7.23 -9.62 -31.59
C THR A 42 5.77 -9.36 -31.96
N ILE A 43 4.95 -8.72 -31.12
CA ILE A 43 3.56 -8.39 -31.52
C ILE A 43 3.11 -7.01 -30.99
N ARG A 44 3.21 -6.01 -31.88
CA ARG A 44 2.16 -5.01 -32.18
C ARG A 44 1.45 -4.38 -30.98
N SER A 45 2.13 -3.53 -30.21
CA SER A 45 1.61 -3.05 -28.92
C SER A 45 1.92 -1.57 -28.58
N GLY A 46 1.95 -0.67 -29.56
CA GLY A 46 2.15 0.77 -29.26
C GLY A 46 1.07 1.37 -28.34
N TYR A 47 -0.18 0.88 -28.46
CA TYR A 47 -1.32 1.38 -27.68
C TYR A 47 -1.37 0.86 -26.23
N THR A 48 -0.89 -0.36 -25.97
CA THR A 48 -0.89 -0.95 -24.62
C THR A 48 0.21 -0.37 -23.76
N THR A 49 1.42 -0.18 -24.30
CA THR A 49 2.53 0.46 -23.59
C THR A 49 2.20 1.91 -23.19
N ALA A 50 1.62 2.70 -24.08
CA ALA A 50 1.24 4.09 -23.78
C ALA A 50 0.10 4.21 -22.74
N ARG A 51 -0.78 3.21 -22.64
CA ARG A 51 -1.81 3.14 -21.59
C ARG A 51 -1.19 2.75 -20.26
N LEU A 52 -0.28 1.78 -20.26
CA LEU A 52 0.44 1.34 -19.07
C LEU A 52 1.30 2.46 -18.49
N SER A 53 2.05 3.20 -19.31
CA SER A 53 2.88 4.32 -18.83
C SER A 53 2.04 5.44 -18.19
N ARG A 54 0.89 5.79 -18.79
CA ARG A 54 -0.03 6.79 -18.21
C ARG A 54 -0.65 6.30 -16.90
N TRP A 55 -1.06 5.04 -16.88
CA TRP A 55 -1.58 4.42 -15.67
C TRP A 55 -0.53 4.41 -14.56
N TRP A 56 0.72 4.07 -14.86
CA TRP A 56 1.80 4.03 -13.87
C TRP A 56 2.09 5.41 -13.27
N GLY A 57 2.05 6.47 -14.09
CA GLY A 57 2.17 7.84 -13.57
C GLY A 57 1.08 8.19 -12.55
N GLN A 58 -0.16 7.78 -12.81
CA GLN A 58 -1.28 7.97 -11.88
C GLN A 58 -1.15 7.07 -10.64
N ALA A 59 -0.77 5.81 -10.82
CA ALA A 59 -0.57 4.85 -9.75
C ALA A 59 0.55 5.28 -8.81
N GLN A 60 1.66 5.81 -9.33
CA GLN A 60 2.77 6.30 -8.53
C GLN A 60 2.36 7.46 -7.62
N TRP A 61 1.63 8.45 -8.16
CA TRP A 61 1.12 9.55 -7.33
C TRP A 61 0.14 9.03 -6.27
N ALA A 62 -0.75 8.12 -6.64
CA ALA A 62 -1.76 7.58 -5.74
C ALA A 62 -1.11 6.74 -4.61
N LEU A 63 -0.08 5.98 -4.93
CA LEU A 63 0.76 5.24 -3.98
C LEU A 63 1.47 6.20 -3.03
N ASP A 64 2.19 7.20 -3.55
CA ASP A 64 2.86 8.22 -2.72
C ASP A 64 1.86 8.93 -1.79
N ALA A 65 0.70 9.30 -2.34
CA ALA A 65 -0.38 9.90 -1.56
C ALA A 65 -0.90 8.97 -0.47
N SER A 66 -1.07 7.67 -0.74
CA SER A 66 -1.53 6.67 0.23
C SER A 66 -0.55 6.42 1.40
N PHE A 67 0.72 6.81 1.26
CA PHE A 67 1.72 6.76 2.34
C PHE A 67 1.92 8.13 3.02
N SER A 68 1.19 9.16 2.59
CA SER A 68 1.30 10.49 3.18
C SER A 68 0.91 10.46 4.67
N PRO A 69 1.62 11.24 5.52
CA PRO A 69 1.20 11.44 6.90
C PRO A 69 -0.05 12.31 7.05
N ILE A 70 -0.52 12.92 5.96
CA ILE A 70 -1.71 13.78 5.96
C ILE A 70 -2.94 12.90 5.63
N PRO A 71 -3.90 12.73 6.57
CA PRO A 71 -5.09 11.90 6.38
C PRO A 71 -5.84 12.13 5.07
N GLU A 72 -6.08 13.39 4.71
CA GLU A 72 -6.79 13.76 3.49
C GLU A 72 -6.06 13.31 2.23
N LYS A 73 -4.74 13.49 2.19
CA LYS A 73 -3.90 13.06 1.06
C LYS A 73 -3.85 11.53 0.99
N GLN A 74 -3.78 10.87 2.14
CA GLN A 74 -3.83 9.41 2.25
C GLN A 74 -5.15 8.84 1.71
N LYS A 75 -6.28 9.41 2.15
CA LYS A 75 -7.63 9.06 1.69
C LYS A 75 -7.77 9.25 0.18
N ALA A 76 -7.31 10.39 -0.35
CA ALA A 76 -7.34 10.67 -1.79
C ALA A 76 -6.50 9.67 -2.60
N GLY A 77 -5.32 9.28 -2.09
CA GLY A 77 -4.47 8.26 -2.70
C GLY A 77 -5.18 6.91 -2.78
N LEU A 78 -5.71 6.41 -1.67
CA LEU A 78 -6.45 5.14 -1.61
C LEU A 78 -7.69 5.12 -2.53
N ARG A 79 -8.44 6.23 -2.56
CA ARG A 79 -9.59 6.39 -3.48
C ARG A 79 -9.17 6.31 -4.94
N LEU A 80 -8.11 7.01 -5.32
CA LEU A 80 -7.62 6.95 -6.70
C LEU A 80 -7.10 5.55 -7.04
N LEU A 81 -6.40 4.88 -6.11
CA LEU A 81 -5.97 3.50 -6.29
C LEU A 81 -7.16 2.56 -6.53
N ARG A 82 -8.29 2.75 -5.85
CA ARG A 82 -9.51 1.97 -6.11
C ARG A 82 -10.05 2.20 -7.52
N VAL A 83 -10.07 3.45 -8.01
CA VAL A 83 -10.47 3.77 -9.39
C VAL A 83 -9.52 3.14 -10.41
N LEU A 84 -8.21 3.19 -10.14
CA LEU A 84 -7.19 2.57 -10.97
C LEU A 84 -7.33 1.04 -10.96
N ALA A 85 -7.55 0.44 -9.80
CA ALA A 85 -7.80 -0.99 -9.63
C ALA A 85 -9.05 -1.48 -10.34
N ALA A 86 -10.02 -0.61 -10.68
CA ALA A 86 -11.21 -1.00 -11.45
C ALA A 86 -10.95 -1.16 -12.96
N GLN A 87 -9.78 -0.77 -13.46
CA GLN A 87 -9.47 -0.80 -14.90
C GLN A 87 -9.34 -2.23 -15.43
N LYS A 88 -10.26 -2.63 -16.33
CA LYS A 88 -10.39 -4.02 -16.84
C LYS A 88 -9.13 -4.62 -17.49
N TRP A 89 -8.23 -3.79 -18.02
CA TRP A 89 -7.05 -4.24 -18.75
C TRP A 89 -5.84 -4.51 -17.86
N LEU A 90 -5.90 -4.16 -16.57
CA LEU A 90 -4.82 -4.47 -15.61
C LEU A 90 -4.76 -5.97 -15.35
N GLY A 91 -3.54 -6.51 -15.36
CA GLY A 91 -3.26 -7.88 -14.99
C GLY A 91 -3.09 -8.04 -13.48
N ALA A 92 -2.84 -9.29 -13.06
CA ALA A 92 -2.60 -9.61 -11.66
C ALA A 92 -1.34 -8.94 -11.10
N GLY A 93 -0.31 -8.71 -11.94
CA GLY A 93 0.94 -8.06 -11.51
C GLY A 93 0.71 -6.63 -11.05
N GLU A 94 0.01 -5.83 -11.84
CA GLU A 94 -0.32 -4.45 -11.50
C GLU A 94 -1.21 -4.36 -10.26
N LEU A 95 -2.20 -5.25 -10.14
CA LEU A 95 -3.09 -5.30 -8.98
C LEU A 95 -2.35 -5.62 -7.69
N ARG A 96 -1.37 -6.54 -7.72
CA ARG A 96 -0.53 -6.86 -6.55
C ARG A 96 0.30 -5.68 -6.07
N VAL A 97 0.77 -4.82 -6.97
CA VAL A 97 1.47 -3.60 -6.57
C VAL A 97 0.57 -2.69 -5.73
N LEU A 98 -0.73 -2.65 -6.05
CA LEU A 98 -1.69 -1.83 -5.31
C LEU A 98 -2.02 -2.39 -3.92
N GLU A 99 -1.76 -3.68 -3.66
CA GLU A 99 -1.98 -4.28 -2.34
C GLU A 99 -1.08 -3.66 -1.26
N ALA A 100 0.12 -3.23 -1.62
CA ALA A 100 1.05 -2.60 -0.68
C ALA A 100 0.46 -1.34 0.00
N ALA A 101 -0.47 -0.66 -0.67
CA ALA A 101 -1.12 0.56 -0.14
C ALA A 101 -2.10 0.28 1.01
N VAL A 102 -2.66 -0.93 1.09
CA VAL A 102 -3.67 -1.27 2.11
C VAL A 102 -3.06 -1.90 3.35
N GLU A 103 -1.83 -2.41 3.29
CA GLU A 103 -1.20 -3.18 4.37
C GLU A 103 -1.13 -2.38 5.68
N ARG A 104 -0.55 -1.17 5.63
CA ARG A 104 -0.37 -0.34 6.82
C ARG A 104 -1.71 0.15 7.40
N PRO A 105 -2.61 0.79 6.64
CA PRO A 105 -3.90 1.24 7.18
C PRO A 105 -4.72 0.11 7.85
N LEU A 106 -4.72 -1.09 7.24
CA LEU A 106 -5.44 -2.24 7.78
C LEU A 106 -4.75 -2.85 9.00
N ALA A 107 -3.42 -2.89 9.04
CA ALA A 107 -2.67 -3.31 10.22
C ALA A 107 -2.89 -2.36 11.40
N ASP A 108 -2.92 -1.05 11.13
CA ASP A 108 -3.19 -0.02 12.14
C ASP A 108 -4.61 -0.16 12.69
N ALA A 109 -5.60 -0.40 11.82
CA ALA A 109 -6.99 -0.64 12.21
C ALA A 109 -7.15 -1.94 13.04
N ALA A 110 -6.50 -3.03 12.62
CA ALA A 110 -6.52 -4.29 13.37
C ALA A 110 -5.94 -4.14 14.78
N ARG A 111 -4.85 -3.37 14.93
CA ARG A 111 -4.27 -3.05 16.23
C ARG A 111 -5.23 -2.22 17.10
N ALA A 112 -5.92 -1.24 16.52
CA ALA A 112 -6.91 -0.44 17.23
C ALA A 112 -8.09 -1.30 17.74
N ILE A 113 -8.62 -2.20 16.90
CA ILE A 113 -9.66 -3.15 17.29
C ILE A 113 -9.20 -4.05 18.44
N ALA A 114 -7.99 -4.61 18.36
CA ALA A 114 -7.41 -5.45 19.40
C ALA A 114 -7.17 -4.69 20.73
N ALA A 115 -6.73 -3.43 20.66
CA ALA A 115 -6.54 -2.58 21.82
C ALA A 115 -7.87 -2.29 22.53
N ARG A 116 -8.93 -2.01 21.76
CA ARG A 116 -10.29 -1.79 22.31
C ARG A 116 -10.85 -3.04 22.98
N ALA A 117 -10.59 -4.22 22.42
CA ALA A 117 -11.03 -5.48 23.01
C ALA A 117 -10.35 -5.82 24.35
N THR A 118 -9.14 -5.30 24.59
CA THR A 118 -8.36 -5.57 25.80
C THR A 118 -8.42 -4.43 26.84
N ALA A 119 -8.92 -3.25 26.47
CA ALA A 119 -9.06 -2.12 27.37
C ALA A 119 -10.17 -2.35 28.41
N ALA A 120 -9.79 -2.36 29.69
CA ALA A 120 -10.73 -2.32 30.80
C ALA A 120 -11.44 -0.94 30.87
N PRO A 121 -12.69 -0.83 31.35
CA PRO A 121 -13.52 0.38 31.26
C PRO A 121 -13.00 1.65 31.99
N THR A 122 -11.81 1.63 32.60
CA THR A 122 -11.39 2.68 33.55
C THR A 122 -9.92 3.09 33.43
N ALA A 123 -9.10 2.41 32.63
CA ALA A 123 -7.72 2.87 32.44
C ALA A 123 -7.69 3.94 31.34
N ALA A 124 -7.31 5.16 31.69
CA ALA A 124 -7.03 6.25 30.76
C ALA A 124 -6.10 5.73 29.66
N ALA A 125 -6.67 5.50 28.47
CA ALA A 125 -5.97 4.86 27.37
C ALA A 125 -4.78 5.73 26.94
N PRO A 126 -3.60 5.14 26.67
CA PRO A 126 -2.54 5.87 26.00
C PRO A 126 -3.09 6.34 24.65
N SER A 127 -2.79 7.59 24.28
CA SER A 127 -3.11 8.17 22.97
C SER A 127 -2.36 7.42 21.87
N ILE A 128 -2.81 6.21 21.54
CA ILE A 128 -2.51 5.59 20.27
C ILE A 128 -3.11 6.55 19.26
N VAL A 129 -2.27 7.14 18.42
CA VAL A 129 -2.73 7.90 17.25
C VAL A 129 -3.41 6.85 16.36
N GLU A 130 -4.68 6.59 16.63
CA GLU A 130 -5.51 5.73 15.80
C GLU A 130 -5.49 6.35 14.39
N PRO A 131 -5.27 5.54 13.34
CA PRO A 131 -5.45 6.05 11.99
C PRO A 131 -6.86 6.62 11.89
N PRO A 132 -7.05 7.74 11.17
CA PRO A 132 -8.39 8.28 10.95
C PRO A 132 -9.26 7.16 10.39
N HIS A 133 -10.40 6.89 11.05
CA HIS A 133 -11.28 5.78 10.73
C HIS A 133 -11.62 5.70 9.24
N GLU A 134 -11.83 6.86 8.62
CA GLU A 134 -12.10 7.03 7.19
C GLU A 134 -11.00 6.45 6.28
N VAL A 135 -9.73 6.53 6.69
CA VAL A 135 -8.60 5.95 5.96
C VAL A 135 -8.66 4.43 6.00
N ALA A 136 -9.02 3.85 7.15
CA ALA A 136 -9.17 2.41 7.31
C ALA A 136 -10.32 1.88 6.45
N VAL A 137 -11.46 2.60 6.42
CA VAL A 137 -12.60 2.28 5.55
C VAL A 137 -12.19 2.29 4.08
N GLU A 138 -11.52 3.35 3.59
CA GLU A 138 -11.08 3.40 2.19
C GLU A 138 -10.06 2.31 1.83
N ALA A 139 -9.16 1.96 2.76
CA ALA A 139 -8.25 0.83 2.58
C ALA A 139 -8.99 -0.51 2.53
N ALA A 140 -10.03 -0.69 3.35
CA ALA A 140 -10.87 -1.89 3.33
C ALA A 140 -11.61 -2.03 1.99
N TRP A 141 -12.19 -0.94 1.48
CA TRP A 141 -12.80 -0.90 0.15
C TRP A 141 -11.82 -1.28 -0.97
N LEU A 142 -10.60 -0.72 -0.92
CA LEU A 142 -9.56 -1.06 -1.89
C LEU A 142 -9.22 -2.55 -1.79
N LYS A 143 -9.01 -3.09 -0.59
CA LYS A 143 -8.68 -4.52 -0.41
C LYS A 143 -9.78 -5.45 -0.91
N VAL A 144 -11.05 -5.18 -0.59
CA VAL A 144 -12.20 -5.94 -1.14
C VAL A 144 -12.18 -5.94 -2.66
N SER A 145 -11.93 -4.78 -3.29
CA SER A 145 -11.88 -4.67 -4.75
C SER A 145 -10.71 -5.44 -5.37
N LEU A 146 -9.54 -5.40 -4.73
CA LEU A 146 -8.34 -6.12 -5.18
C LEU A 146 -8.53 -7.63 -5.03
N ASP A 147 -9.03 -8.09 -3.89
CA ASP A 147 -9.31 -9.51 -3.63
C ASP A 147 -10.28 -10.09 -4.64
N LEU A 148 -11.36 -9.37 -4.93
CA LEU A 148 -12.33 -9.79 -5.94
C LEU A 148 -11.69 -9.93 -7.33
N ARG A 149 -10.81 -8.99 -7.71
CA ARG A 149 -10.10 -9.05 -9.00
C ARG A 149 -8.99 -10.12 -9.05
N LEU A 150 -8.38 -10.41 -7.91
CA LEU A 150 -7.32 -11.42 -7.77
C LEU A 150 -7.88 -12.81 -7.44
N ASN A 151 -9.20 -12.96 -7.33
CA ASN A 151 -9.88 -14.18 -6.90
C ASN A 151 -9.38 -14.68 -5.53
N GLN A 152 -9.16 -13.75 -4.60
CA GLN A 152 -8.76 -14.00 -3.22
C GLN A 152 -9.96 -13.85 -2.27
N VAL A 153 -9.84 -14.44 -1.09
CA VAL A 153 -10.87 -14.35 -0.05
C VAL A 153 -10.57 -13.17 0.87
N THR A 154 -11.45 -12.17 0.89
CA THR A 154 -11.35 -11.07 1.86
C THR A 154 -11.81 -11.51 3.25
N PRO A 155 -11.02 -11.25 4.31
CA PRO A 155 -11.42 -11.44 5.70
C PRO A 155 -12.75 -10.76 6.06
N ALA A 156 -13.54 -11.38 6.94
CA ALA A 156 -14.89 -10.90 7.29
C ALA A 156 -14.87 -9.49 7.91
N TRP A 157 -13.93 -9.20 8.81
CA TRP A 157 -13.81 -7.89 9.46
C TRP A 157 -13.47 -6.76 8.47
N ILE A 158 -12.75 -7.06 7.39
CA ILE A 158 -12.46 -6.09 6.31
C ILE A 158 -13.71 -5.84 5.48
N LYS A 159 -14.53 -6.87 5.21
CA LYS A 159 -15.81 -6.70 4.51
C LYS A 159 -16.81 -5.89 5.34
N GLU A 160 -16.84 -6.11 6.64
CA GLU A 160 -17.66 -5.34 7.58
C GLU A 160 -17.26 -3.87 7.56
N MET A 161 -15.96 -3.59 7.70
CA MET A 161 -15.41 -2.23 7.62
C MET A 161 -15.65 -1.56 6.27
N ALA A 162 -15.56 -2.30 5.17
CA ALA A 162 -15.91 -1.79 3.84
C ALA A 162 -17.43 -1.57 3.65
N GLY A 163 -18.28 -2.11 4.53
CA GLY A 163 -19.70 -1.83 4.55
C GLY A 163 -20.06 -0.51 5.24
N GLU A 164 -19.11 0.10 5.94
CA GLU A 164 -19.28 1.38 6.63
C GLU A 164 -19.17 2.55 5.62
N GLU A 165 -19.94 3.61 5.83
CA GLU A 165 -19.81 4.84 5.03
C GLU A 165 -18.49 5.58 5.41
N PRO A 166 -17.70 6.03 4.42
CA PRO A 166 -16.39 6.65 4.62
C PRO A 166 -16.43 8.14 4.98
#